data_AF-A0AAE6YA87-F1
#
_entry.id   AF-A0AAE6YA87-F1
#
_cell.length_a   1.000
_cell.length_b   1.000
_cell.length_c   1.000
_cell.angle_alpha   90.00
_cell.angle_beta   90.00
_cell.angle_gamma   90.00
#
_symmetry.space_group_name_H-M   'P 1'
#
loop_
_entity.id
_entity.type
_entity.pdbx_description
1 polymer ?
#
loop_
_entity_poly.entity_id
_entity_poly.type
_entity_poly.pdbx_seq_one_letter_code
_entity_poly.pdbx_strand_id
1 'polypeptide(L)'
;MGTIEYRTPAKREVTIQSPDEDGCHRLPGGAHHVTNHTVDDIRLYANEDCVLTKAGKDQAGQTGGESFYLGTQMSVAYTPGQSPWLSYSVVGGGG
;
A
#
# COMPACT_ATOMS: atom_id res chain seq x y z
N MET A 1 -5.71 -15.90 0.30
CA MET A 1 -5.91 -16.08 -1.17
C MET A 1 -6.69 -14.90 -1.74
N GLY A 2 -6.21 -14.28 -2.81
CA GLY A 2 -6.87 -13.13 -3.46
C GLY A 2 -5.93 -12.38 -4.40
N THR A 3 -6.36 -11.20 -4.86
CA THR A 3 -5.54 -10.35 -5.75
C THR A 3 -5.39 -8.94 -5.19
N ILE A 4 -4.26 -8.30 -5.48
CA ILE A 4 -4.08 -6.86 -5.28
C ILE A 4 -3.95 -6.24 -6.65
N GLU A 5 -4.83 -5.29 -6.94
CA GLU A 5 -4.79 -4.54 -8.19
C GLU A 5 -4.30 -3.14 -7.92
N TYR A 6 -3.35 -2.68 -8.71
CA TYR A 6 -2.91 -1.30 -8.61
C TYR A 6 -2.69 -0.65 -9.96
N ARG A 7 -2.93 0.66 -10.01
CA ARG A 7 -2.73 1.48 -11.20
C ARG A 7 -1.57 2.42 -10.98
N THR A 8 -0.60 2.42 -11.89
CA THR A 8 0.54 3.34 -11.86
C THR A 8 0.16 4.74 -12.38
N PRO A 9 0.97 5.78 -12.10
CA PRO A 9 0.81 7.12 -12.70
C PRO A 9 0.80 7.09 -14.23
N ALA A 10 1.50 6.12 -14.84
CA ALA A 10 1.49 5.88 -16.29
C ALA A 10 0.19 5.22 -16.80
N LYS A 11 -0.87 5.13 -15.98
CA LYS A 11 -2.15 4.47 -16.25
C LYS A 11 -2.03 2.98 -16.58
N ARG A 12 -0.91 2.35 -16.22
CA ARG A 12 -0.74 0.90 -16.34
C ARG A 12 -1.35 0.22 -15.13
N GLU A 13 -2.24 -0.72 -15.39
CA GLU A 13 -2.83 -1.59 -14.38
C GLU A 13 -1.95 -2.82 -14.18
N VAL A 14 -1.73 -3.19 -12.93
CA VAL A 14 -0.92 -4.33 -12.52
C VAL A 14 -1.71 -5.12 -11.50
N THR A 15 -1.82 -6.42 -11.73
CA THR A 15 -2.52 -7.35 -10.84
C THR A 15 -1.50 -8.29 -10.24
N ILE A 16 -1.42 -8.29 -8.91
CA ILE A 16 -0.63 -9.23 -8.12
C ILE A 16 -1.58 -10.35 -7.69
N GLN A 17 -1.26 -11.57 -8.09
CA GLN A 17 -2.04 -12.75 -7.73
C GLN A 17 -1.42 -13.44 -6.54
N SER A 18 -2.24 -13.79 -5.55
CA SER A 18 -1.81 -14.51 -4.35
C SER A 18 -0.57 -13.86 -3.72
N PRO A 19 -0.67 -12.60 -3.26
CA PRO A 19 0.46 -11.93 -2.62
C PRO A 19 0.93 -12.75 -1.42
N ASP A 20 2.25 -12.89 -1.26
CA ASP A 20 2.79 -13.56 -0.07
C ASP A 20 2.40 -12.78 1.18
N GLU A 21 1.95 -13.51 2.19
CA GLU A 21 1.48 -12.97 3.48
C GLU A 21 2.63 -12.36 4.30
N ASP A 22 3.86 -12.72 3.98
CA ASP A 22 5.05 -12.26 4.69
C ASP A 22 5.93 -11.36 3.83
N GLY A 23 6.52 -10.36 4.48
CA GLY A 23 7.57 -9.54 3.92
C GLY A 23 7.11 -8.21 3.31
N CYS A 24 8.05 -7.58 2.61
CA CYS A 24 7.85 -6.30 1.95
C CYS A 24 7.78 -6.50 0.44
N HIS A 25 6.70 -6.02 -0.16
CA HIS A 25 6.44 -6.16 -1.58
C HIS A 25 6.49 -4.80 -2.27
N ARG A 26 7.38 -4.68 -3.25
CA ARG A 26 7.53 -3.44 -4.02
C ARG A 26 6.41 -3.28 -5.04
N LEU A 27 5.99 -2.04 -5.25
CA LEU A 27 5.02 -1.63 -6.26
C LEU A 27 5.78 -0.89 -7.37
N PRO A 28 6.36 -1.62 -8.34
CA PRO A 28 7.15 -0.99 -9.39
C PRO A 28 6.33 0.01 -10.18
N GLY A 29 6.90 1.21 -10.36
CA GLY A 29 6.24 2.36 -10.99
C GLY A 29 5.35 3.18 -10.05
N GLY A 30 5.20 2.76 -8.79
CA GLY A 30 4.35 3.39 -7.80
C GLY A 30 2.86 3.17 -8.06
N ALA A 31 2.07 2.99 -7.02
CA ALA A 31 0.63 2.82 -7.11
C ALA A 31 -0.10 4.13 -6.81
N HIS A 32 -0.92 4.52 -7.78
CA HIS A 32 -1.83 5.66 -7.73
C HIS A 32 -3.19 5.30 -7.15
N HIS A 33 -3.66 4.10 -7.47
CA HIS A 33 -4.86 3.49 -6.94
C HIS A 33 -4.49 2.07 -6.59
N VAL A 34 -4.79 1.64 -5.38
CA VAL A 34 -4.66 0.24 -4.95
C VAL A 34 -6.02 -0.26 -4.53
N THR A 35 -6.38 -1.45 -4.99
CA THR A 35 -7.56 -2.19 -4.58
C THR A 35 -7.11 -3.52 -4.00
N ASN A 36 -7.54 -3.80 -2.77
CA ASN A 36 -7.25 -5.03 -2.07
C ASN A 36 -8.43 -6.00 -2.24
N HIS A 37 -8.31 -6.97 -3.13
CA HIS A 37 -9.27 -8.08 -3.27
C HIS A 37 -8.83 -9.33 -2.52
N THR A 38 -7.92 -9.19 -1.56
CA THR A 38 -7.52 -10.28 -0.67
C THR A 38 -8.43 -10.35 0.56
N VAL A 39 -8.31 -11.47 1.27
CA VAL A 39 -8.95 -11.70 2.57
C VAL A 39 -8.12 -11.17 3.74
N ASP A 40 -6.97 -10.57 3.44
CA ASP A 40 -6.06 -10.01 4.43
C ASP A 40 -5.98 -8.50 4.28
N ASP A 41 -5.75 -7.82 5.39
CA ASP A 41 -5.51 -6.39 5.36
C ASP A 41 -4.06 -6.11 4.93
N ILE A 42 -3.87 -5.04 4.19
CA ILE A 42 -2.54 -4.63 3.72
C ILE A 42 -2.20 -3.24 4.23
N ARG A 43 -0.91 -2.98 4.40
CA ARG A 43 -0.37 -1.66 4.68
C ARG A 43 0.43 -1.19 3.50
N LEU A 44 0.08 -0.03 2.97
CA LEU A 44 0.78 0.66 1.89
C LEU A 44 1.83 1.61 2.47
N TYR A 45 2.95 1.81 1.77
CA TYR A 45 4.03 2.72 2.16
C TYR A 45 4.46 3.60 0.98
N ALA A 46 4.83 4.86 1.25
CA ALA A 46 5.35 5.77 0.23
C ALA A 46 6.86 5.57 -0.08
N ASN A 47 7.50 4.56 0.53
CA ASN A 47 8.88 4.15 0.26
C ASN A 47 8.93 2.70 -0.24
N GLU A 48 10.07 2.28 -0.80
CA GLU A 48 10.24 0.95 -1.39
C GLU A 48 10.60 -0.16 -0.40
N ASP A 49 10.81 0.19 0.87
CA ASP A 49 11.41 -0.69 1.89
C ASP A 49 10.42 -1.06 3.01
N CYS A 50 9.13 -0.77 2.84
CA CYS A 50 8.07 -0.97 3.83
C CYS A 50 8.40 -0.40 5.22
N VAL A 51 9.14 0.70 5.26
CA VAL A 51 9.54 1.35 6.51
C VAL A 51 8.51 2.41 6.88
N LEU A 52 8.09 2.42 8.14
CA LEU A 52 7.32 3.56 8.65
C LEU A 52 8.27 4.75 8.77
N THR A 53 8.07 5.76 7.92
CA THR A 53 8.78 7.02 8.08
C THR A 53 8.13 7.83 9.21
N LYS A 54 8.94 8.72 9.80
CA LYS A 54 8.41 9.71 10.75
C LYS A 54 7.41 10.57 9.99
N ALA A 55 6.21 10.69 10.54
CA ALA A 55 5.22 11.57 9.96
C ALA A 55 5.78 13.01 9.86
N GLY A 56 5.31 13.75 8.86
CA GLY A 56 5.72 15.13 8.60
C GLY A 56 5.56 16.04 9.84
N LYS A 57 6.11 17.26 9.77
CA LYS A 57 6.11 18.21 10.90
C LYS A 57 4.71 18.55 11.44
N ASP A 58 3.65 18.30 10.68
CA ASP A 58 2.24 18.46 11.02
C ASP A 58 1.66 17.30 11.85
N GLN A 59 2.37 16.19 11.95
CA GLN A 59 2.03 14.98 12.72
C GLN A 59 3.20 14.59 13.64
N ALA A 60 3.91 15.61 14.17
CA ALA A 60 5.20 15.47 14.84
C ALA A 60 5.16 14.44 15.98
N GLY A 61 5.90 13.34 15.79
CA GLY A 61 6.14 12.33 16.82
C GLY A 61 5.47 10.98 16.58
N GLN A 62 4.62 10.84 15.55
CA GLN A 62 4.05 9.55 15.18
C GLN A 62 4.87 8.88 14.07
N THR A 63 5.27 7.63 14.32
CA THR A 63 5.83 6.73 13.32
C THR A 63 4.66 6.18 12.49
N GLY A 64 4.60 6.51 11.19
CA GLY A 64 3.54 6.00 10.29
C GLY A 64 2.90 7.01 9.34
N GLY A 65 3.42 8.23 9.23
CA GLY A 65 2.78 9.29 8.43
C GLY A 65 2.78 9.07 6.92
N GLU A 66 3.61 8.17 6.40
CA GLU A 66 3.60 7.79 4.98
C GLU A 66 3.17 6.33 4.79
N SER A 67 2.34 5.81 5.69
CA SER A 67 1.71 4.50 5.55
C SER A 67 0.20 4.59 5.61
N PHE A 68 -0.49 3.70 4.88
CA PHE A 68 -1.95 3.64 4.88
C PHE A 68 -2.44 2.21 5.06
N TYR A 69 -3.41 2.02 5.95
CA TYR A 69 -4.05 0.72 6.15
C TYR A 69 -5.20 0.55 5.18
N LEU A 70 -5.14 -0.49 4.36
CA LEU A 70 -6.17 -0.82 3.40
C LEU A 70 -6.78 -2.18 3.75
N GLY A 71 -8.03 -2.13 4.21
CA GLY A 71 -8.74 -3.33 4.60
C GLY A 71 -9.10 -4.23 3.41
N THR A 72 -9.54 -5.44 3.73
CA THR A 72 -10.09 -6.39 2.75
C THR A 72 -11.21 -5.75 1.92
N GLN A 73 -11.22 -6.03 0.62
CA GLN A 73 -12.21 -5.51 -0.34
C GLN A 73 -12.32 -3.98 -0.41
N MET A 74 -11.32 -3.25 0.11
CA MET A 74 -11.27 -1.80 0.04
C MET A 74 -10.35 -1.32 -1.09
N SER A 75 -10.58 -0.09 -1.53
CA SER A 75 -9.65 0.61 -2.42
C SER A 75 -9.28 1.99 -1.88
N VAL A 76 -8.08 2.43 -2.25
CA VAL A 76 -7.61 3.78 -1.94
C VAL A 76 -6.88 4.35 -3.16
N ALA A 77 -7.19 5.60 -3.46
CA ALA A 77 -6.43 6.42 -4.39
C ALA A 77 -5.62 7.44 -3.59
N TYR A 78 -4.37 7.72 -3.99
CA TYR A 78 -3.66 8.86 -3.40
C TYR A 78 -4.30 10.18 -3.87
N THR A 79 -4.21 11.20 -3.03
CA THR A 79 -4.74 12.54 -3.35
C THR A 79 -3.71 13.37 -4.13
N PRO A 80 -4.11 14.18 -5.13
CA PRO A 80 -3.19 15.00 -5.90
C PRO A 80 -2.27 15.83 -4.98
N GLY A 81 -0.94 15.62 -5.09
CA GLY A 81 0.06 16.21 -4.20
C GLY A 81 0.71 15.23 -3.22
N GLN A 82 0.18 14.02 -3.07
CA GLN A 82 0.84 12.92 -2.36
C GLN A 82 1.76 12.11 -3.29
N SER A 83 2.83 11.57 -2.71
CA SER A 83 3.68 10.57 -3.37
C SER A 83 2.90 9.27 -3.62
N PRO A 84 3.16 8.55 -4.72
CA PRO A 84 2.56 7.24 -4.96
C PRO A 84 3.01 6.23 -3.90
N TRP A 85 2.23 5.18 -3.70
CA TRP A 85 2.62 4.07 -2.84
C TRP A 85 3.69 3.23 -3.55
N LEU A 86 4.85 3.05 -2.93
CA LEU A 86 6.00 2.37 -3.54
C LEU A 86 6.18 0.94 -3.05
N SER A 87 5.58 0.58 -1.91
CA SER A 87 5.56 -0.80 -1.42
C SER A 87 4.32 -1.07 -0.57
N TYR A 88 4.07 -2.35 -0.30
CA TYR A 88 3.07 -2.80 0.65
C TYR A 88 3.57 -4.00 1.47
N SER A 89 3.01 -4.18 2.64
CA SER A 89 3.15 -5.38 3.46
C SER A 89 1.77 -5.92 3.80
N VAL A 90 1.60 -7.23 3.84
CA VAL A 90 0.39 -7.84 4.38
C VAL A 90 0.46 -7.76 5.91
N VAL A 91 -0.62 -7.32 6.56
CA VAL A 91 -0.71 -7.20 8.03
C VAL A 91 -1.37 -8.44 8.63
N GLY A 92 -2.18 -9.14 7.83
CA GLY A 92 -2.97 -10.29 8.24
C GLY A 92 -4.41 -9.88 8.59
N GLY A 93 -5.37 -10.67 8.12
CA GLY A 93 -6.76 -10.58 8.55
C GLY A 93 -7.00 -11.47 9.77
N GLY A 94 -7.51 -10.90 10.86
CA GLY A 94 -7.87 -11.66 12.06
C GLY A 94 -8.91 -12.74 11.75
N GLY A 95 -8.49 -14.00 11.83
CA GLY A 95 -9.38 -15.14 12.06
C GLY A 95 -9.72 -15.30 13.53
#